data_AF-A0A432TDZ1-F1
#
_entry.id   AF-A0A432TDZ1-F1
#
_cell.length_a   1.000
_cell.length_b   1.000
_cell.length_c   1.000
_cell.angle_alpha   90.00
_cell.angle_beta   90.00
_cell.angle_gamma   90.00
#
_symmetry.space_group_name_H-M   'P 1'
#
loop_
_entity.id
_entity.type
_entity.pdbx_description
1 polymer ?
#
loop_
_entity_poly.entity_id
_entity_poly.type
_entity_poly.pdbx_seq_one_letter_code
_entity_poly.pdbx_strand_id
1 'polypeptide(L)'
;MPFQTHDPYLNTVQRDIQEKYYKNRKQIIEKREGTSQKTTNFLSHKVYLSDFINLPEGTLNIVVFIAFVLIPYLTGIAFIFLLIAKANFDTFKNININDYLIYWTIGYELLAVLFILLIIKSAINFNNAISSHKNSY
;
A
#
# COMPACT_ATOMS: atom_id res chain seq x y z
N MET A 1 -15.77 -47.29 35.17
CA MET A 1 -15.61 -46.00 35.88
C MET A 1 -14.15 -45.89 36.28
N PRO A 2 -13.40 -44.85 35.89
CA PRO A 2 -11.99 -44.75 36.25
C PRO A 2 -11.85 -44.54 37.76
N PHE A 3 -10.87 -45.21 38.36
CA PHE A 3 -10.55 -45.09 39.78
C PHE A 3 -10.12 -43.65 40.08
N GLN A 4 -10.86 -42.96 40.96
CA GLN A 4 -10.44 -41.69 41.54
C GLN A 4 -9.41 -41.98 42.64
N THR A 5 -8.17 -42.22 42.22
CA THR A 5 -7.01 -42.21 43.11
C THR A 5 -6.76 -40.77 43.54
N HIS A 6 -7.21 -40.45 44.75
CA HIS A 6 -7.07 -39.12 45.35
C HIS A 6 -5.65 -38.96 45.91
N ASP A 7 -4.67 -38.93 45.01
CA ASP A 7 -3.27 -38.78 45.39
C ASP A 7 -2.89 -37.29 45.33
N PRO A 8 -2.66 -36.61 46.46
CA PRO A 8 -2.44 -35.17 46.51
C PRO A 8 -1.22 -34.73 45.69
N TYR A 9 -0.23 -35.62 45.49
CA TYR A 9 0.98 -35.34 44.73
C TYR A 9 0.77 -35.36 43.21
N LEU A 10 -0.19 -36.13 42.70
CA LEU A 10 -0.49 -36.12 41.25
C LEU A 10 -1.18 -34.82 40.83
N ASN A 11 -2.02 -34.26 41.70
CA ASN A 11 -2.75 -33.03 41.41
C ASN A 11 -1.84 -31.80 41.38
N THR A 12 -0.84 -31.73 42.27
CA THR A 12 0.13 -30.61 42.27
C THR A 12 0.95 -30.61 40.99
N VAL A 13 1.43 -31.76 40.55
CA VAL A 13 2.18 -31.90 39.28
C VAL A 13 1.30 -31.53 38.09
N GLN A 14 0.05 -32.00 38.03
CA GLN A 14 -0.86 -31.65 36.94
C GLN A 14 -1.15 -30.14 36.90
N ARG A 15 -1.33 -29.50 38.05
CA ARG A 15 -1.54 -28.06 38.16
C ARG A 15 -0.32 -27.26 37.71
N ASP A 16 0.88 -27.65 38.14
CA ASP A 16 2.13 -26.99 37.75
C ASP A 16 2.38 -27.09 36.24
N ILE A 17 2.08 -28.25 35.65
CA ILE A 17 2.13 -28.46 34.20
C ILE A 17 1.15 -27.51 33.50
N GLN A 18 -0.10 -27.45 33.94
CA GLN A 18 -1.11 -26.55 33.36
C GLN A 18 -0.70 -25.07 33.50
N GLU A 19 -0.22 -24.64 34.66
CA GLU A 19 0.25 -23.28 34.89
C GLU A 19 1.42 -22.92 33.95
N LYS A 20 2.36 -23.85 33.76
CA LYS A 20 3.49 -23.67 32.84
C LYS A 20 3.00 -23.52 31.39
N TYR A 21 2.02 -24.32 30.97
CA TYR A 21 1.38 -24.18 29.65
C TYR A 21 0.65 -22.85 29.50
N TYR A 22 -0.11 -22.42 30.50
CA TYR A 22 -0.83 -21.14 30.49
C TYR A 22 0.13 -19.94 30.45
N LYS A 23 1.21 -19.96 31.23
CA LYS A 23 2.25 -18.92 31.21
C LYS A 23 2.95 -18.85 29.85
N ASN A 24 3.37 -19.98 29.29
CA ASN A 24 4.00 -20.02 27.98
C ASN A 24 3.05 -19.48 26.89
N ARG A 25 1.77 -19.87 26.92
CA ARG A 25 0.79 -19.40 25.94
C ARG A 25 0.53 -17.89 26.08
N LYS A 26 0.40 -17.37 27.31
CA LYS A 26 0.29 -15.93 27.55
C LYS A 26 1.51 -15.17 27.05
N GLN A 27 2.72 -15.64 27.34
CA GLN A 27 3.95 -15.01 26.84
C GLN A 27 4.05 -15.01 25.31
N ILE A 28 3.57 -16.07 24.63
CA ILE A 28 3.54 -16.11 23.16
C ILE A 28 2.50 -15.14 22.59
N ILE A 29 1.33 -15.04 23.20
CA ILE A 29 0.27 -14.11 22.78
C ILE A 29 0.71 -12.67 23.03
N GLU A 30 1.26 -12.37 24.20
CA GLU A 30 1.74 -11.04 24.59
C GLU A 30 2.98 -10.62 23.77
N LYS A 31 3.86 -11.57 23.42
CA LYS A 31 4.96 -11.33 22.47
C LYS A 31 4.42 -11.07 21.06
N ARG A 32 3.37 -11.76 20.61
CA ARG A 32 2.72 -11.54 19.30
C ARG A 32 1.96 -10.21 19.25
N GLU A 33 1.21 -9.87 20.30
CA GLU A 33 0.48 -8.61 20.44
C GLU A 33 1.45 -7.43 20.56
N GLY A 34 2.52 -7.56 21.36
CA GLY A 34 3.59 -6.56 21.48
C GLY A 34 4.39 -6.36 20.18
N THR A 35 4.56 -7.39 19.34
CA THR A 35 5.16 -7.24 18.00
C THR A 35 4.17 -6.75 16.94
N SER A 36 2.87 -6.96 17.12
CA SER A 36 1.82 -6.53 16.18
C SER A 36 1.54 -5.04 16.29
N GLN A 37 1.75 -4.45 17.48
CA GLN A 37 1.43 -3.04 17.75
C GLN A 37 2.51 -2.02 17.34
N LYS A 38 3.65 -2.43 16.78
CA LYS A 38 4.77 -1.49 16.58
C LYS A 38 5.63 -1.76 15.36
N THR A 39 5.02 -1.74 14.18
CA THR A 39 5.61 -1.21 12.94
C THR A 39 4.51 -1.17 11.88
N THR A 40 3.72 -0.10 11.86
CA THR A 40 2.94 0.25 10.67
C THR A 40 3.92 0.70 9.60
N ASN A 41 4.59 -0.25 8.93
CA ASN A 41 5.49 0.08 7.83
C ASN A 41 4.67 0.82 6.76
N PHE A 42 5.08 2.06 6.45
CA PHE A 42 4.43 2.91 5.45
C PHE A 42 4.25 2.18 4.10
N LEU A 43 5.23 1.35 3.72
CA LEU A 43 5.24 0.57 2.49
C LEU A 43 4.39 -0.72 2.56
N SER A 44 3.91 -1.13 3.73
CA SER A 44 3.12 -2.36 3.93
C SER A 44 1.61 -2.13 3.86
N HIS A 45 1.18 -0.93 3.43
CA HIS A 45 -0.24 -0.61 3.30
C HIS A 45 -0.85 -1.38 2.12
N LYS A 46 -1.78 -2.29 2.41
CA LYS A 46 -2.49 -3.06 1.39
C LYS A 46 -3.55 -2.17 0.75
N VAL A 47 -3.52 -2.04 -0.58
CA VAL A 47 -4.51 -1.30 -1.36
C VAL A 47 -5.29 -2.31 -2.21
N TYR A 48 -6.60 -2.37 -2.03
CA TYR A 48 -7.48 -3.22 -2.83
C TYR A 48 -8.08 -2.40 -3.98
N LEU A 49 -7.79 -2.77 -5.22
CA LEU A 49 -8.30 -2.09 -6.42
C LEU A 49 -9.82 -2.25 -6.58
N SER A 50 -10.40 -3.31 -6.01
CA SER A 50 -11.84 -3.59 -5.97
C SER A 50 -12.65 -2.52 -5.26
N ASP A 51 -12.04 -1.82 -4.29
CA ASP A 51 -12.73 -0.79 -3.51
C ASP A 51 -12.91 0.52 -4.30
N PHE A 52 -12.10 0.71 -5.36
CA PHE A 52 -12.08 1.94 -6.16
C PHE A 52 -12.79 1.80 -7.50
N ILE A 53 -12.92 0.58 -8.04
CA ILE A 53 -13.50 0.38 -9.37
C ILE A 53 -14.45 -0.82 -9.39
N ASN A 54 -15.75 -0.54 -9.53
CA ASN A 54 -16.80 -1.54 -9.77
C ASN A 54 -16.74 -2.03 -11.23
N LEU A 55 -15.76 -2.88 -11.55
CA LEU A 55 -15.63 -3.51 -12.86
C LEU A 55 -16.09 -4.98 -12.83
N PRO A 56 -16.72 -5.49 -13.90
CA PRO A 56 -17.02 -6.91 -14.03
C PRO A 56 -15.75 -7.77 -13.96
N GLU A 57 -15.80 -8.84 -13.16
CA GLU A 57 -14.71 -9.82 -12.99
C GLU A 57 -14.29 -10.38 -14.36
N GLY A 58 -13.08 -10.01 -14.81
CA GLY A 58 -12.52 -10.43 -16.10
C GLY A 58 -12.08 -9.28 -17.01
N THR A 59 -12.67 -8.09 -16.88
CA THR A 59 -12.31 -6.92 -17.72
C THR A 59 -11.24 -6.01 -17.10
N LEU A 60 -11.03 -6.13 -15.79
CA LEU A 60 -10.14 -5.26 -15.02
C LEU A 60 -8.71 -5.21 -15.59
N ASN A 61 -8.14 -6.36 -15.95
CA ASN A 61 -6.78 -6.42 -16.50
C ASN A 61 -6.66 -5.70 -17.86
N ILE A 62 -7.64 -5.87 -18.74
CA ILE A 62 -7.66 -5.20 -20.05
C ILE A 62 -7.79 -3.70 -19.87
N VAL A 63 -8.74 -3.26 -19.03
CA VAL A 63 -8.99 -1.83 -18.80
C VAL A 63 -7.77 -1.17 -18.18
N VAL A 64 -7.13 -1.82 -17.20
CA VAL A 64 -5.90 -1.32 -16.58
C VAL A 64 -4.76 -1.26 -17.59
N PHE A 65 -4.61 -2.25 -18.47
CA PHE A 65 -3.58 -2.24 -19.51
C PHE A 65 -3.80 -1.09 -20.51
N ILE A 66 -5.03 -0.92 -20.99
CA ILE A 66 -5.38 0.18 -21.90
C ILE A 66 -5.14 1.53 -21.22
N ALA A 67 -5.56 1.69 -19.96
CA ALA A 67 -5.33 2.89 -19.18
C ALA A 67 -3.82 3.17 -19.01
N PHE A 68 -3.03 2.13 -18.75
CA PHE A 68 -1.58 2.26 -18.60
C PHE A 68 -0.91 2.80 -19.86
N VAL A 69 -1.40 2.45 -21.06
CA VAL A 69 -0.85 2.96 -22.32
C VAL A 69 -1.42 4.33 -22.70
N LEU A 70 -2.73 4.53 -22.53
CA LEU A 70 -3.43 5.74 -22.99
C LEU A 70 -3.19 6.96 -22.10
N ILE A 71 -3.18 6.79 -20.78
CA ILE A 71 -3.01 7.91 -19.83
C ILE A 71 -1.72 8.69 -20.11
N PRO A 72 -0.53 8.07 -20.13
CA PRO A 72 0.72 8.78 -20.38
C PRO A 72 0.74 9.41 -21.78
N TYR A 73 0.19 8.74 -22.80
CA TYR A 73 0.10 9.32 -24.13
C TYR A 73 -0.69 10.64 -24.15
N LEU A 74 -1.88 10.64 -23.54
CA LEU A 74 -2.72 11.83 -23.45
C LEU A 74 -2.06 12.94 -22.62
N THR A 75 -1.42 12.58 -21.51
CA THR A 75 -0.68 13.53 -20.67
C THR A 75 0.48 14.17 -21.45
N GLY A 76 1.23 13.38 -22.21
CA GLY A 76 2.35 13.87 -23.01
C GLY A 76 1.90 14.82 -24.12
N ILE A 77 0.84 14.47 -24.85
CA ILE A 77 0.25 15.37 -25.86
C ILE A 77 -0.23 16.67 -25.21
N ALA A 78 -0.99 16.58 -24.12
CA ALA A 78 -1.52 17.76 -23.43
C ALA A 78 -0.40 18.68 -22.94
N PHE A 79 0.68 18.10 -22.40
CA PHE A 79 1.84 18.85 -21.95
C PHE A 79 2.55 19.57 -23.09
N ILE A 80 2.82 18.88 -24.20
CA ILE A 80 3.47 19.49 -25.36
C ILE A 80 2.57 20.55 -26.00
N PHE A 81 1.27 20.29 -26.09
CA PHE A 81 0.31 21.25 -26.61
C PHE A 81 0.26 22.54 -25.76
N LEU A 82 0.20 22.42 -24.44
CA LEU A 82 0.09 23.56 -23.54
C LEU A 82 1.40 24.32 -23.36
N LEU A 83 2.52 23.62 -23.16
CA LEU A 83 3.79 24.27 -22.83
C LEU A 83 4.66 24.60 -24.04
N ILE A 84 4.77 23.67 -24.99
CA ILE A 84 5.68 23.84 -26.14
C ILE A 84 4.96 24.64 -27.23
N ALA A 85 3.75 24.19 -27.60
CA ALA A 85 2.97 24.86 -28.64
C ALA A 85 2.18 26.07 -28.13
N LYS A 86 2.19 26.37 -26.82
CA LYS A 86 1.46 27.50 -26.20
C LYS A 86 -0.02 27.56 -26.61
N ALA A 87 -0.68 26.39 -26.70
CA ALA A 87 -2.05 26.23 -27.17
C ALA A 87 -2.33 26.70 -28.61
N ASN A 88 -1.30 26.83 -29.45
CA ASN A 88 -1.43 27.14 -30.86
C ASN A 88 -1.39 25.85 -31.71
N PHE A 89 -2.50 25.57 -32.40
CA PHE A 89 -2.64 24.38 -33.24
C PHE A 89 -1.69 24.37 -34.45
N ASP A 90 -1.41 25.52 -35.06
CA ASP A 90 -0.48 25.62 -36.19
C ASP A 90 0.94 25.27 -35.76
N THR A 91 1.33 25.75 -34.58
CA THR A 91 2.65 25.44 -33.99
C THR A 91 2.73 23.97 -33.61
N PHE A 92 1.67 23.40 -33.02
CA PHE A 92 1.62 22.00 -32.65
C PHE A 92 1.72 21.06 -33.84
N LYS A 93 1.04 21.39 -34.96
CA LYS A 93 1.08 20.59 -36.20
C LYS A 93 2.47 20.59 -36.86
N ASN A 94 3.24 21.65 -36.67
CA ASN A 94 4.61 21.76 -37.19
C ASN A 94 5.64 20.99 -36.34
N ILE A 95 5.29 20.60 -35.12
CA ILE A 95 6.11 19.69 -34.31
C ILE A 95 5.98 18.29 -34.91
N ASN A 96 7.11 17.59 -35.04
CA ASN A 96 7.18 16.31 -35.73
C ASN A 96 6.32 15.23 -35.02
N ILE A 97 5.08 15.08 -35.50
CA ILE A 97 4.03 14.23 -34.91
C ILE A 97 4.39 12.74 -34.96
N ASN A 98 5.32 12.36 -35.85
CA ASN A 98 5.74 10.97 -36.04
C ASN A 98 6.54 10.41 -34.86
N ASP A 99 7.00 11.26 -33.94
CA ASP A 99 7.72 10.82 -32.76
C ASP A 99 6.76 10.41 -31.63
N TYR A 100 5.82 9.51 -31.91
CA TYR A 100 4.84 8.95 -30.96
C TYR A 100 5.49 8.54 -29.63
N LEU A 101 6.66 7.89 -29.71
CA LEU A 101 7.44 7.46 -28.56
C LEU A 101 7.88 8.63 -27.68
N ILE A 102 8.24 9.78 -28.27
CA ILE A 102 8.65 10.97 -27.51
C ILE A 102 7.46 11.50 -26.70
N TYR A 103 6.29 11.66 -27.32
CA TYR A 103 5.07 12.08 -26.60
C TYR A 103 4.75 11.13 -25.45
N TRP A 104 4.85 9.82 -25.70
CA TRP A 104 4.56 8.78 -24.73
C TRP A 104 5.55 8.82 -23.55
N THR A 105 6.87 8.91 -23.82
CA THR A 105 7.91 8.97 -22.77
C THR A 105 7.83 10.23 -21.93
N ILE A 106 7.62 11.41 -22.53
CA ILE A 106 7.39 12.66 -21.77
C ILE A 106 6.20 12.52 -20.83
N GLY A 107 5.12 11.89 -21.31
CA GLY A 107 3.94 11.62 -20.50
C GLY A 107 4.22 10.79 -19.25
N TYR A 108 5.03 9.73 -19.39
CA TYR A 108 5.46 8.92 -18.23
C TYR A 108 6.32 9.70 -17.26
N GLU A 109 7.24 10.54 -17.76
CA GLU A 109 8.12 11.32 -16.90
C GLU A 109 7.32 12.28 -16.01
N LEU A 110 6.32 12.96 -16.57
CA LEU A 110 5.40 13.81 -15.81
C LEU A 110 4.61 13.05 -14.75
N LEU A 111 4.05 11.90 -15.12
CA LEU A 111 3.32 11.05 -14.18
C LEU A 111 4.25 10.56 -13.07
N ALA A 112 5.47 10.15 -13.39
CA ALA A 112 6.44 9.69 -12.41
C ALA A 112 6.81 10.79 -11.42
N VAL A 113 7.09 12.01 -11.89
CA VAL A 113 7.35 13.16 -11.01
C VAL A 113 6.15 13.46 -10.12
N LEU A 114 4.93 13.43 -10.67
CA LEU A 114 3.70 13.60 -9.90
C LEU A 114 3.55 12.52 -8.83
N PHE A 115 3.78 11.25 -9.16
CA PHE A 115 3.71 10.16 -8.20
C PHE A 115 4.76 10.28 -7.10
N ILE A 116 5.99 10.65 -7.43
CA ILE A 116 7.05 10.89 -6.45
C ILE A 116 6.63 11.99 -5.49
N LEU A 117 6.09 13.11 -5.99
CA LEU A 117 5.58 14.19 -5.14
C LEU A 117 4.44 13.73 -4.22
N LEU A 118 3.51 12.92 -4.74
CA LEU A 118 2.43 12.35 -3.94
C LEU A 118 2.94 11.40 -2.85
N ILE A 119 3.93 10.55 -3.18
CA ILE A 119 4.56 9.64 -2.23
C ILE A 119 5.28 10.43 -1.13
N ILE A 120 6.04 11.46 -1.49
CA ILE A 120 6.73 12.34 -0.52
C ILE A 120 5.70 13.03 0.39
N LYS A 121 4.64 13.61 -0.19
CA LYS A 121 3.55 14.24 0.58
C LYS A 121 2.92 13.25 1.56
N SER A 122 2.65 12.02 1.10
CA SER A 122 2.08 10.96 1.92
C SER A 122 3.03 10.54 3.05
N ALA A 123 4.33 10.42 2.75
CA ALA A 123 5.36 10.08 3.73
C ALA A 123 5.50 11.16 4.82
N ILE A 124 5.47 12.43 4.45
CA ILE A 124 5.47 13.55 5.42
C ILE A 124 4.23 13.48 6.31
N ASN A 125 3.05 13.28 5.73
CA ASN A 125 1.79 13.19 6.48
C ASN A 125 1.80 12.00 7.47
N PHE A 126 2.35 10.86 7.06
CA PHE A 126 2.51 9.69 7.91
C PHE A 126 3.42 9.97 9.12
N ASN A 127 4.53 10.67 8.92
CA ASN A 127 5.43 11.06 10.00
C ASN A 127 4.76 12.02 11.01
N ASN A 128 3.99 12.99 10.49
CA ASN A 128 3.23 13.91 11.34
C ASN A 128 2.20 13.17 12.20
N ALA A 129 1.48 12.20 11.63
CA ALA A 129 0.51 11.38 12.36
C ALA A 129 1.16 10.58 13.52
N ILE A 130 2.37 10.05 13.32
CA ILE A 130 3.13 9.34 14.37
C ILE A 130 3.57 10.30 15.47
N SER A 131 4.06 11.50 15.13
CA SER A 131 4.54 12.47 16.12
C SER A 131 3.44 12.99 17.06
N SER A 132 2.21 13.17 16.56
CA SER A 132 1.03 13.55 17.36
C SER A 132 0.71 12.48 18.42
N HIS A 133 0.80 11.20 18.05
CA HIS A 133 0.51 10.08 18.94
C HIS A 133 1.57 9.87 20.05
N LYS A 134 2.78 10.43 19.87
CA LYS A 134 3.89 10.35 20.85
C LYS A 134 3.82 11.45 21.92
N ASN A 135 3.24 12.60 21.61
CA ASN A 135 3.12 13.75 22.54
C ASN A 135 1.88 13.69 23.45
N SER A 136 1.03 12.65 23.33
CA SER A 136 -0.18 12.47 24.13
C SER A 136 -0.01 11.50 25.31
N TYR A 137 1.24 11.12 25.64
CA TYR A 137 1.61 10.32 26.81
C TYR A 137 2.62 11.06 27.67
#